data_AF-A0A535CNN5-F1
#
_entry.id   AF-A0A535CNN5-F1
#
_cell.length_a   1.000
_cell.length_b   1.000
_cell.length_c   1.000
_cell.angle_alpha   90.00
_cell.angle_beta   90.00
_cell.angle_gamma   90.00
#
_symmetry.space_group_name_H-M   'P 1'
#
loop_
_entity.id
_entity.type
_entity.pdbx_description
1 polymer ?
#
loop_
_entity_poly.entity_id
_entity_poly.type
_entity_poly.pdbx_seq_one_letter_code
_entity_poly.pdbx_strand_id
1 'polypeptide(L)'
;PQLMDEIKMGGYYLNEVLFDAVPELYADLEQLLSEDYPQEKLIVPPFLRFGSWIGGDQDGNPHVHANTLLEALHWQRTQVIEHYRSSIQAMAQEFSQSIKHCSITAELQDSLNCDATRLTDYDRELGLQTAQEPYRRKLSFMWKRLEATISALDVVGIEQTSQSISKEKADNLLKISGDTAIAYRCAQELLSDLMLVQNSLLADGEQNVAQGQLAALIRQVQVFGFHFAALDVRQHSERHASALAELLQAAGLRNDDYCRLDEKERVSILGNLLSDPRVLPRQGLRLSEETRHVLQTFDAIRLAREELGKEAITCYIISMTCSLSDLLEVQFFCKEAGIAALPIVPLFETIDDLRSCTDILESAFTHP
;
A
#
# COMPACT_ATOMS: atom_id res chain seq x y z
N PRO A 1 -0.18 10.75 -24.30
CA PRO A 1 0.47 9.77 -23.38
C PRO A 1 -0.57 8.74 -22.93
N GLN A 2 -0.21 7.46 -22.88
CA GLN A 2 -1.06 6.49 -22.19
C GLN A 2 -0.96 6.72 -20.68
N LEU A 3 -1.99 6.40 -19.90
CA LEU A 3 -1.98 6.57 -18.44
C LEU A 3 -0.79 5.88 -17.76
N MET A 4 -0.40 4.71 -18.27
CA MET A 4 0.79 4.00 -17.80
C MET A 4 2.10 4.75 -18.08
N ASP A 5 2.17 5.58 -19.11
CA ASP A 5 3.33 6.43 -19.35
C ASP A 5 3.40 7.52 -18.28
N GLU A 6 2.26 8.09 -17.89
CA GLU A 6 2.18 9.09 -16.83
C GLU A 6 2.56 8.51 -15.46
N ILE A 7 2.05 7.31 -15.13
CA ILE A 7 2.43 6.57 -13.92
C ILE A 7 3.95 6.37 -13.86
N LYS A 8 4.56 5.89 -14.96
CA LYS A 8 6.00 5.66 -15.04
C LYS A 8 6.81 6.96 -14.96
N MET A 9 6.37 8.00 -15.65
CA MET A 9 7.04 9.30 -15.64
C MET A 9 6.94 9.98 -14.27
N GLY A 10 5.78 9.89 -13.60
CA GLY A 10 5.61 10.39 -12.24
C GLY A 10 6.44 9.62 -11.21
N GLY A 11 6.51 8.30 -11.37
CA GLY A 11 7.33 7.42 -10.53
C GLY A 11 8.83 7.53 -10.76
N TYR A 12 9.29 8.17 -11.84
CA TYR A 12 10.72 8.33 -12.15
C TYR A 12 11.50 8.97 -11.02
N TYR A 13 11.02 10.08 -10.45
CA TYR A 13 11.71 10.77 -9.35
C TYR A 13 11.73 9.95 -8.06
N LEU A 14 10.67 9.17 -7.82
CA LEU A 14 10.63 8.26 -6.69
C LEU A 14 11.71 7.19 -6.85
N ASN A 15 11.76 6.53 -8.00
CA ASN A 15 12.71 5.46 -8.32
C ASN A 15 14.18 5.93 -8.35
N GLU A 16 14.48 7.03 -9.05
CA GLU A 16 15.86 7.38 -9.42
C GLU A 16 16.52 8.39 -8.48
N VAL A 17 15.73 9.07 -7.63
CA VAL A 17 16.24 10.16 -6.79
C VAL A 17 15.84 9.97 -5.34
N LEU A 18 14.54 9.91 -5.06
CA LEU A 18 14.05 9.95 -3.68
C LEU A 18 14.36 8.66 -2.93
N PHE A 19 14.38 7.51 -3.61
CA PHE A 19 14.72 6.24 -2.97
C PHE A 19 16.08 6.30 -2.26
N ASP A 20 17.09 6.88 -2.90
CA ASP A 20 18.46 6.99 -2.35
C ASP A 20 18.67 8.25 -1.51
N ALA A 21 18.07 9.39 -1.88
CA ALA A 21 18.25 10.65 -1.16
C ALA A 21 17.59 10.68 0.23
N VAL A 22 16.49 9.94 0.42
CA VAL A 22 15.77 9.91 1.70
C VAL A 22 16.62 9.37 2.85
N PRO A 23 17.24 8.17 2.78
CA PRO A 23 18.08 7.70 3.87
C PRO A 23 19.27 8.62 4.19
N GLU A 24 19.84 9.32 3.19
CA GLU A 24 20.88 10.33 3.40
C GLU A 24 20.38 11.49 4.26
N LEU A 25 19.19 12.02 3.95
CA LEU A 25 18.55 13.08 4.74
C LEU A 25 18.29 12.64 6.20
N TYR A 26 17.88 11.40 6.43
CA TYR A 26 17.73 10.87 7.78
C TYR A 26 19.07 10.78 8.50
N ALA A 27 20.11 10.30 7.82
CA ALA A 27 21.45 10.18 8.40
C ALA A 27 22.02 11.55 8.79
N ASP A 28 21.88 12.57 7.93
CA ASP A 28 22.29 13.94 8.22
C ASP A 28 21.54 14.50 9.44
N LEU A 29 20.23 14.29 9.52
CA LEU A 29 19.43 14.74 10.67
C LEU A 29 19.83 14.02 11.97
N GLU A 30 20.02 12.70 11.92
CA GLU A 30 20.45 11.90 13.06
C GLU A 30 21.84 12.32 13.55
N GLN A 31 22.76 12.62 12.63
CA GLN A 31 24.08 13.14 12.95
C GLN A 31 23.98 14.50 13.65
N LEU A 32 23.27 15.47 13.06
CA LEU A 32 23.10 16.81 13.66
C LEU A 32 22.47 16.73 15.06
N LEU A 33 21.45 15.90 15.24
CA LEU A 33 20.82 15.70 16.55
C LEU A 33 21.77 15.08 17.58
N SER A 34 22.62 14.14 17.16
CA SER A 34 23.61 13.53 18.05
C SER A 34 24.72 14.49 18.47
N GLU A 35 25.10 15.42 17.58
CA GLU A 35 26.13 16.44 17.84
C GLU A 35 25.61 17.54 18.77
N ASP A 36 24.39 18.03 18.53
CA ASP A 36 23.79 19.12 19.31
C ASP A 36 23.19 18.65 20.65
N TYR A 37 22.74 17.40 20.73
CA TYR A 37 22.10 16.82 21.92
C TYR A 37 22.76 15.50 22.38
N PRO A 38 24.08 15.48 22.68
CA PRO A 38 24.83 14.24 22.92
C PRO A 38 24.43 13.49 24.20
N GLN A 39 23.72 14.14 25.12
CA GLN A 39 23.21 13.52 26.35
C GLN A 39 21.83 12.87 26.17
N GLU A 40 21.13 13.21 25.08
CA GLU A 40 19.80 12.70 24.78
C GLU A 40 19.92 11.57 23.75
N LYS A 41 19.38 10.39 24.06
CA LYS A 41 19.30 9.29 23.09
C LYS A 41 18.09 9.49 22.19
N LEU A 42 18.16 10.47 21.30
CA LEU A 42 17.10 10.79 20.36
C LEU A 42 17.01 9.71 19.27
N ILE A 43 15.80 9.20 19.04
CA ILE A 43 15.49 8.27 17.95
C ILE A 43 14.61 9.01 16.95
N VAL A 44 15.07 9.15 15.72
CA VAL A 44 14.31 9.83 14.66
C VAL A 44 13.28 8.86 14.09
N PRO A 45 11.97 9.09 14.27
CA PRO A 45 10.94 8.24 13.67
C PRO A 45 10.91 8.44 12.14
N PRO A 46 10.41 7.47 11.36
CA PRO A 46 10.15 7.69 9.94
C PRO A 46 9.00 8.71 9.78
N PHE A 47 9.34 9.99 9.64
CA PHE A 47 8.39 11.11 9.57
C PHE A 47 8.02 11.50 8.14
N LEU A 48 8.87 11.20 7.15
CA LEU A 48 8.57 11.45 5.74
C LEU A 48 7.66 10.36 5.18
N ARG A 49 6.66 10.80 4.41
CA ARG A 49 5.75 9.97 3.61
C ARG A 49 5.58 10.64 2.25
N PHE A 50 5.38 9.83 1.22
CA PHE A 50 5.16 10.30 -0.14
C PHE A 50 3.75 9.94 -0.57
N GLY A 51 3.09 10.87 -1.25
CA GLY A 51 1.78 10.69 -1.86
C GLY A 51 1.85 10.93 -3.36
N SER A 52 0.97 10.26 -4.11
CA SER A 52 0.75 10.46 -5.53
C SER A 52 -0.74 10.55 -5.79
N TRP A 53 -1.12 11.31 -6.82
CA TRP A 53 -2.48 11.33 -7.39
C TRP A 53 -2.55 10.58 -8.73
N ILE A 54 -1.40 10.22 -9.29
CA ILE A 54 -1.32 9.64 -10.64
C ILE A 54 -1.86 8.21 -10.61
N GLY A 55 -3.02 8.02 -11.24
CA GLY A 55 -3.77 6.76 -11.25
C GLY A 55 -4.88 6.68 -10.20
N GLY A 56 -4.96 7.63 -9.26
CA GLY A 56 -6.02 7.71 -8.25
C GLY A 56 -6.99 8.89 -8.44
N ASP A 57 -6.55 9.95 -9.11
CA ASP A 57 -7.39 11.12 -9.40
C ASP A 57 -8.31 10.89 -10.61
N GLN A 58 -9.60 10.75 -10.32
CA GLN A 58 -10.66 10.50 -11.32
C GLN A 58 -11.48 11.75 -11.63
N ASP A 59 -11.25 12.85 -10.92
CA ASP A 59 -12.04 14.06 -11.05
C ASP A 59 -11.79 14.75 -12.41
N GLY A 60 -12.85 14.87 -13.21
CA GLY A 60 -12.78 15.41 -14.57
C GLY A 60 -12.01 14.54 -15.57
N ASN A 61 -11.52 13.36 -15.18
CA ASN A 61 -10.73 12.47 -16.04
C ASN A 61 -11.43 11.12 -16.28
N PRO A 62 -12.17 10.97 -17.38
CA PRO A 62 -12.93 9.76 -17.66
C PRO A 62 -12.07 8.55 -18.05
N HIS A 63 -10.74 8.68 -18.09
CA HIS A 63 -9.85 7.56 -18.42
C HIS A 63 -9.25 6.89 -17.17
N VAL A 64 -9.36 7.50 -15.98
CA VAL A 64 -8.86 6.93 -14.74
C VAL A 64 -9.99 6.15 -14.07
N HIS A 65 -9.77 4.86 -13.87
CA HIS A 65 -10.76 3.95 -13.29
C HIS A 65 -10.13 3.04 -12.21
N ALA A 66 -10.96 2.20 -11.61
CA ALA A 66 -10.56 1.15 -10.68
C ALA A 66 -9.34 0.33 -11.15
N ASN A 67 -9.29 -0.04 -12.44
CA ASN A 67 -8.14 -0.79 -12.99
C ASN A 67 -6.87 0.06 -13.03
N THR A 68 -6.96 1.34 -13.40
CA THR A 68 -5.82 2.27 -13.42
C THR A 68 -5.24 2.44 -12.02
N LEU A 69 -6.10 2.52 -11.00
CA LEU A 69 -5.70 2.59 -9.59
C LEU A 69 -4.87 1.36 -9.19
N LEU A 70 -5.38 0.15 -9.49
CA LEU A 70 -4.69 -1.10 -9.18
C LEU A 70 -3.38 -1.23 -9.98
N GLU A 71 -3.39 -0.91 -11.27
CA GLU A 71 -2.19 -0.93 -12.13
C GLU A 71 -1.09 0.01 -11.59
N ALA A 72 -1.46 1.22 -11.17
CA ALA A 72 -0.51 2.18 -10.59
C ALA A 72 0.11 1.63 -9.29
N LEU A 73 -0.71 1.07 -8.41
CA LEU A 73 -0.26 0.50 -7.13
C LEU A 73 0.61 -0.75 -7.30
N HIS A 74 0.21 -1.66 -8.20
CA HIS A 74 1.02 -2.84 -8.51
C HIS A 74 2.35 -2.46 -9.14
N TRP A 75 2.36 -1.48 -10.04
CA TRP A 75 3.60 -0.97 -10.61
C TRP A 75 4.52 -0.42 -9.53
N GLN A 76 4.03 0.48 -8.66
CA GLN A 76 4.81 1.04 -7.55
C GLN A 76 5.37 -0.03 -6.61
N ARG A 77 4.54 -1.02 -6.24
CA ARG A 77 4.98 -2.15 -5.41
C ARG A 77 6.10 -2.95 -6.07
N THR A 78 5.96 -3.28 -7.35
CA THR A 78 7.00 -4.02 -8.06
C THR A 78 8.31 -3.23 -8.09
N GLN A 79 8.26 -1.92 -8.37
CA GLN A 79 9.46 -1.08 -8.37
C GLN A 79 10.16 -1.09 -7.01
N VAL A 80 9.44 -0.81 -5.93
CA VAL A 80 10.07 -0.69 -4.60
C VAL A 80 10.63 -2.04 -4.11
N ILE A 81 9.97 -3.16 -4.41
CA ILE A 81 10.48 -4.48 -4.06
C ILE A 81 11.73 -4.83 -4.87
N GLU A 82 11.79 -4.46 -6.15
CA GLU A 82 13.00 -4.66 -6.97
C GLU A 82 14.18 -3.81 -6.48
N HIS A 83 13.94 -2.59 -6.00
CA HIS A 83 14.97 -1.80 -5.32
C HIS A 83 15.49 -2.53 -4.07
N TYR A 84 14.60 -2.99 -3.18
CA TYR A 84 15.03 -3.74 -1.99
C TYR A 84 15.80 -5.01 -2.34
N ARG A 85 15.34 -5.75 -3.36
CA ARG A 85 15.98 -6.97 -3.83
C ARG A 85 17.37 -6.68 -4.38
N SER A 86 17.55 -5.60 -5.12
CA SER A 86 18.84 -5.15 -5.63
C SER A 86 19.80 -4.75 -4.50
N SER A 87 19.33 -3.97 -3.51
CA SER A 87 20.14 -3.60 -2.34
C SER A 87 20.56 -4.82 -1.51
N ILE A 88 19.65 -5.77 -1.30
CA ILE A 88 19.96 -7.02 -0.59
C ILE A 88 20.96 -7.87 -1.38
N GLN A 89 20.85 -7.93 -2.70
CA GLN A 89 21.80 -8.65 -3.55
C GLN A 89 23.20 -8.06 -3.44
N ALA A 90 23.33 -6.72 -3.48
CA ALA A 90 24.60 -6.03 -3.31
C ALA A 90 25.21 -6.34 -1.93
N MET A 91 24.44 -6.20 -0.85
CA MET A 91 24.91 -6.54 0.50
C MET A 91 25.28 -8.01 0.66
N ALA A 92 24.55 -8.94 0.01
CA ALA A 92 24.90 -10.36 0.04
C ALA A 92 26.28 -10.61 -0.58
N GLN A 93 26.68 -9.85 -1.60
CA GLN A 93 28.03 -9.97 -2.18
C GLN A 93 29.11 -9.47 -1.22
N GLU A 94 28.81 -8.46 -0.39
CA GLU A 94 29.77 -7.84 0.53
C GLU A 94 29.87 -8.56 1.88
N PHE A 95 28.75 -9.03 2.45
CA PHE A 95 28.65 -9.54 3.83
C PHE A 95 29.12 -11.00 3.95
N SER A 96 30.42 -11.19 3.73
CA SER A 96 31.11 -12.48 3.62
C SER A 96 31.74 -12.99 4.92
N GLN A 97 31.36 -12.43 6.08
CA GLN A 97 31.91 -12.84 7.37
C GLN A 97 31.68 -14.35 7.57
N SER A 98 32.74 -15.08 7.91
CA SER A 98 32.64 -16.52 8.16
C SER A 98 32.25 -16.80 9.61
N ILE A 99 31.46 -17.84 9.88
CA ILE A 99 31.15 -18.33 11.24
C ILE A 99 32.39 -18.68 12.09
N LYS A 100 33.57 -18.81 11.45
CA LYS A 100 34.84 -19.00 12.16
C LYS A 100 35.42 -17.71 12.74
N HIS A 101 34.94 -16.57 12.28
CA HIS A 101 35.48 -15.24 12.56
C HIS A 101 34.44 -14.25 13.08
N CYS A 102 33.15 -14.58 13.02
CA CYS A 102 32.06 -13.81 13.61
C CYS A 102 31.22 -14.68 14.54
N SER A 103 30.58 -14.03 15.51
CA SER A 103 29.49 -14.61 16.29
C SER A 103 28.16 -14.04 15.79
N ILE A 104 27.13 -14.88 15.74
CA ILE A 104 25.77 -14.43 15.45
C ILE A 104 24.87 -14.60 16.67
N THR A 105 23.85 -13.77 16.75
CA THR A 105 22.80 -13.87 17.77
C THR A 105 22.00 -15.17 17.60
N ALA A 106 21.42 -15.66 18.69
CA ALA A 106 20.58 -16.86 18.67
C ALA A 106 19.35 -16.65 17.77
N GLU A 107 18.79 -15.45 17.80
CA GLU A 107 17.64 -15.04 17.01
C GLU A 107 17.93 -15.09 15.50
N LEU A 108 19.12 -14.64 15.07
CA LEU A 108 19.53 -14.77 13.67
C LEU A 108 19.76 -16.23 13.28
N GLN A 109 20.36 -17.03 14.17
CA GLN A 109 20.59 -18.46 13.93
C GLN A 109 19.27 -19.24 13.77
N ASP A 110 18.26 -18.95 14.59
CA ASP A 110 16.94 -19.57 14.49
C ASP A 110 16.24 -19.17 13.19
N SER A 111 16.32 -17.88 12.83
CA SER A 111 15.78 -17.37 11.56
C SER A 111 16.39 -18.08 10.34
N LEU A 112 17.71 -18.28 10.34
CA LEU A 112 18.43 -19.04 9.30
C LEU A 112 17.94 -20.50 9.21
N ASN A 113 17.70 -21.16 10.34
CA ASN A 113 17.21 -22.54 10.36
C ASN A 113 15.79 -22.64 9.81
N CYS A 114 14.93 -21.68 10.15
CA CYS A 114 13.57 -21.59 9.61
C CYS A 114 13.60 -21.37 8.09
N ASP A 115 14.41 -20.43 7.60
CA ASP A 115 14.52 -20.17 6.17
C ASP A 115 15.11 -21.36 5.42
N ALA A 116 16.14 -22.02 5.95
CA ALA A 116 16.71 -23.23 5.34
C ALA A 116 15.70 -24.39 5.23
N THR A 117 14.81 -24.53 6.22
CA THR A 117 13.72 -25.50 6.17
C THR A 117 12.69 -25.12 5.11
N ARG A 118 12.34 -23.82 5.03
CA ARG A 118 11.33 -23.30 4.09
C ARG A 118 11.83 -23.29 2.64
N LEU A 119 13.12 -23.04 2.43
CA LEU A 119 13.81 -22.85 1.15
C LEU A 119 14.88 -23.93 0.93
N THR A 120 14.54 -25.20 1.19
CA THR A 120 15.51 -26.30 1.22
C THR A 120 16.31 -26.46 -0.08
N ASP A 121 15.65 -26.37 -1.24
CA ASP A 121 16.35 -26.53 -2.51
C ASP A 121 17.24 -25.32 -2.82
N TYR A 122 16.77 -24.11 -2.52
CA TYR A 122 17.58 -22.90 -2.70
C TYR A 122 18.78 -22.85 -1.74
N ASP A 123 18.63 -23.30 -0.49
CA ASP A 123 19.76 -23.43 0.45
C ASP A 123 20.83 -24.39 -0.08
N ARG A 124 20.41 -25.48 -0.73
CA ARG A 124 21.33 -26.43 -1.39
C ARG A 124 22.06 -25.77 -2.57
N GLU A 125 21.37 -24.94 -3.34
CA GLU A 125 21.95 -24.19 -4.48
C GLU A 125 22.99 -23.15 -4.03
N LEU A 126 22.80 -22.51 -2.87
CA LEU A 126 23.77 -21.57 -2.30
C LEU A 126 25.13 -22.21 -1.97
N GLY A 127 25.14 -23.53 -1.72
CA GLY A 127 26.34 -24.33 -1.54
C GLY A 127 27.01 -24.22 -0.16
N LEU A 128 28.00 -25.08 0.05
CA LEU A 128 28.67 -25.26 1.35
C LEU A 128 29.47 -24.04 1.81
N GLN A 129 29.92 -23.19 0.89
CA GLN A 129 30.66 -21.97 1.23
C GLN A 129 29.73 -20.95 1.88
N THR A 130 28.61 -20.63 1.21
CA THR A 130 27.58 -19.72 1.73
C THR A 130 26.97 -20.23 3.03
N ALA A 131 26.90 -21.56 3.23
CA ALA A 131 26.48 -22.15 4.49
C ALA A 131 27.36 -21.76 5.70
N GLN A 132 28.60 -21.31 5.47
CA GLN A 132 29.53 -20.82 6.48
C GLN A 132 29.55 -19.29 6.60
N GLU A 133 28.74 -18.57 5.81
CA GLU A 133 28.66 -17.11 5.75
C GLU A 133 27.22 -16.67 6.14
N PRO A 134 26.93 -16.52 7.45
CA PRO A 134 25.55 -16.46 7.95
C PRO A 134 24.80 -15.22 7.46
N TYR A 135 25.47 -14.07 7.36
CA TYR A 135 24.86 -12.83 6.86
C TYR A 135 24.53 -12.92 5.38
N ARG A 136 25.49 -13.34 4.54
CA ARG A 136 25.23 -13.63 3.11
C ARG A 136 24.08 -14.61 2.94
N ARG A 137 24.09 -15.73 3.67
CA ARG A 137 23.04 -16.76 3.58
C ARG A 137 21.66 -16.19 3.93
N LYS A 138 21.56 -15.40 5.01
CA LYS A 138 20.30 -14.76 5.38
C LYS A 138 19.83 -13.79 4.30
N LEU A 139 20.72 -12.93 3.81
CA LEU A 139 20.40 -11.98 2.74
C LEU A 139 19.97 -12.69 1.44
N SER A 140 20.60 -13.81 1.08
CA SER A 140 20.18 -14.63 -0.05
C SER A 140 18.77 -15.20 0.13
N PHE A 141 18.41 -15.69 1.33
CA PHE A 141 17.03 -16.11 1.60
C PHE A 141 16.05 -14.96 1.47
N MET A 142 16.35 -13.78 2.03
CA MET A 142 15.51 -12.59 1.91
C MET A 142 15.32 -12.19 0.45
N TRP A 143 16.39 -12.21 -0.36
CA TRP A 143 16.36 -11.95 -1.80
C TRP A 143 15.40 -12.90 -2.54
N LYS A 144 15.44 -14.20 -2.21
CA LYS A 144 14.55 -15.21 -2.80
C LYS A 144 13.10 -15.02 -2.37
N ARG A 145 12.86 -14.66 -1.12
CA ARG A 145 11.51 -14.35 -0.61
C ARG A 145 10.93 -13.11 -1.26
N LEU A 146 11.73 -12.08 -1.54
CA LEU A 146 11.28 -10.91 -2.30
C LEU A 146 10.92 -11.27 -3.75
N GLU A 147 11.65 -12.18 -4.41
CA GLU A 147 11.26 -12.73 -5.72
C GLU A 147 9.84 -13.25 -5.71
N ALA A 148 9.57 -14.12 -4.75
CA ALA A 148 8.29 -14.75 -4.58
C ALA A 148 7.19 -13.74 -4.21
N THR A 149 7.57 -12.65 -3.52
CA THR A 149 6.64 -11.55 -3.19
C THR A 149 6.20 -10.78 -4.42
N ILE A 150 7.08 -10.60 -5.42
CA ILE A 150 6.73 -10.02 -6.72
C ILE A 150 5.86 -11.01 -7.49
N SER A 151 6.30 -12.26 -7.62
CA SER A 151 5.58 -13.29 -8.39
C SER A 151 4.18 -13.59 -7.83
N ALA A 152 3.96 -13.44 -6.53
CA ALA A 152 2.64 -13.60 -5.90
C ALA A 152 1.59 -12.58 -6.43
N LEU A 153 2.00 -11.40 -6.88
CA LEU A 153 1.10 -10.38 -7.42
C LEU A 153 0.55 -10.78 -8.80
N ASP A 154 1.36 -11.42 -9.63
CA ASP A 154 0.96 -11.86 -10.98
C ASP A 154 -0.19 -12.87 -10.93
N VAL A 155 -0.34 -13.59 -9.82
CA VAL A 155 -1.34 -14.64 -9.58
C VAL A 155 -2.73 -14.05 -9.40
N VAL A 156 -2.82 -13.02 -8.57
CA VAL A 156 -4.08 -12.33 -8.24
C VAL A 156 -4.66 -11.67 -9.49
N GLY A 157 -3.82 -11.07 -10.34
CA GLY A 157 -4.24 -10.52 -11.63
C GLY A 157 -4.76 -11.57 -12.64
N ILE A 158 -4.29 -12.81 -12.56
CA ILE A 158 -4.73 -13.92 -13.44
C ILE A 158 -6.06 -14.53 -12.99
N GLU A 159 -6.32 -14.62 -11.67
CA GLU A 159 -7.58 -15.16 -11.15
C GLU A 159 -8.78 -14.27 -11.53
N GLN A 160 -8.58 -12.95 -11.63
CA GLN A 160 -9.64 -12.01 -12.01
C GLN A 160 -9.97 -12.01 -13.52
N THR A 161 -9.09 -12.56 -14.36
CA THR A 161 -9.24 -12.54 -15.84
C THR A 161 -9.64 -13.88 -16.47
N SER A 162 -9.73 -14.97 -15.69
CA SER A 162 -9.79 -16.32 -16.28
C SER A 162 -11.21 -16.88 -16.46
N GLN A 163 -11.82 -16.60 -17.63
CA GLN A 163 -12.64 -17.60 -18.31
C GLN A 163 -11.71 -18.59 -19.04
N SER A 164 -11.71 -19.85 -18.59
CA SER A 164 -11.03 -21.02 -19.16
C SER A 164 -9.50 -21.10 -18.97
N ILE A 165 -9.07 -22.00 -18.07
CA ILE A 165 -7.67 -22.23 -17.72
C ILE A 165 -7.09 -23.36 -18.60
N SER A 166 -5.96 -23.10 -19.27
CA SER A 166 -5.18 -24.11 -20.01
C SER A 166 -4.28 -24.92 -19.06
N LYS A 167 -3.88 -26.13 -19.48
CA LYS A 167 -3.07 -27.06 -18.66
C LYS A 167 -1.69 -26.48 -18.25
N GLU A 168 -1.11 -25.64 -19.11
CA GLU A 168 0.13 -24.88 -18.85
C GLU A 168 -0.04 -23.81 -17.76
N LYS A 169 -1.21 -23.15 -17.70
CA LYS A 169 -1.55 -22.21 -16.62
C LYS A 169 -1.75 -22.92 -15.28
N ALA A 170 -2.28 -24.14 -15.28
CA ALA A 170 -2.46 -24.93 -14.06
C ALA A 170 -1.11 -25.34 -13.42
N ASP A 171 -0.13 -25.73 -14.23
CA ASP A 171 1.22 -26.05 -13.75
C ASP A 171 1.95 -24.78 -13.24
N ASN A 172 1.75 -23.63 -13.89
CA ASN A 172 2.23 -22.34 -13.37
C ASN A 172 1.56 -21.98 -12.04
N LEU A 173 0.23 -22.15 -11.90
CA LEU A 173 -0.53 -21.88 -10.66
C LEU A 173 -0.08 -22.76 -9.48
N LEU A 174 0.30 -24.02 -9.75
CA LEU A 174 0.86 -24.93 -8.74
C LEU A 174 2.26 -24.50 -8.27
N LYS A 175 3.11 -24.03 -9.20
CA LYS A 175 4.45 -23.50 -8.88
C LYS A 175 4.34 -22.19 -8.09
N ILE A 176 3.45 -21.32 -8.54
CA ILE A 176 3.01 -20.09 -7.88
C ILE A 176 2.50 -20.34 -6.45
N SER A 177 1.71 -21.40 -6.21
CA SER A 177 1.19 -21.72 -4.87
C SER A 177 2.28 -22.16 -3.89
N GLY A 178 3.40 -22.69 -4.40
CA GLY A 178 4.61 -22.94 -3.59
C GLY A 178 5.39 -21.65 -3.30
N ASP A 179 5.47 -20.74 -4.28
CA ASP A 179 6.17 -19.47 -4.14
C ASP A 179 5.42 -18.48 -3.21
N THR A 180 4.09 -18.45 -3.21
CA THR A 180 3.31 -17.61 -2.27
C THR A 180 3.53 -17.98 -0.81
N ALA A 181 3.86 -19.24 -0.50
CA ALA A 181 4.13 -19.69 0.87
C ALA A 181 5.43 -19.12 1.45
N ILE A 182 6.38 -18.70 0.60
CA ILE A 182 7.68 -18.16 1.02
C ILE A 182 7.74 -16.63 0.93
N ALA A 183 6.80 -16.00 0.23
CA ALA A 183 6.69 -14.56 0.08
C ALA A 183 6.58 -13.82 1.42
N TYR A 184 7.01 -12.56 1.43
CA TYR A 184 6.73 -11.63 2.51
C TYR A 184 5.27 -11.19 2.45
N ARG A 185 4.54 -11.31 3.56
CA ARG A 185 3.13 -10.88 3.63
C ARG A 185 3.01 -9.36 3.70
N CYS A 186 3.97 -8.70 4.34
CA CYS A 186 4.02 -7.25 4.45
C CYS A 186 5.46 -6.76 4.66
N ALA A 187 5.66 -5.45 4.48
CA ALA A 187 6.95 -4.81 4.66
C ALA A 187 7.52 -4.97 6.09
N GLN A 188 6.66 -5.13 7.10
CA GLN A 188 7.09 -5.33 8.49
C GLN A 188 7.86 -6.65 8.67
N GLU A 189 7.53 -7.69 7.92
CA GLU A 189 8.28 -8.95 7.97
C GLU A 189 9.68 -8.80 7.38
N LEU A 190 9.82 -8.08 6.25
CA LEU A 190 11.13 -7.73 5.68
C LEU A 190 11.95 -6.89 6.65
N LEU A 191 11.33 -5.85 7.23
CA LEU A 191 11.97 -4.98 8.21
C LEU A 191 12.48 -5.78 9.42
N SER A 192 11.70 -6.74 9.90
CA SER A 192 12.09 -7.60 11.02
C SER A 192 13.32 -8.44 10.68
N ASP A 193 13.38 -9.01 9.47
CA ASP A 193 14.56 -9.76 9.00
C ASP A 193 15.80 -8.87 8.87
N LEU A 194 15.66 -7.64 8.34
CA LEU A 194 16.77 -6.68 8.25
C LEU A 194 17.28 -6.27 9.64
N MET A 195 16.38 -6.04 10.59
CA MET A 195 16.73 -5.72 11.97
C MET A 195 17.43 -6.88 12.68
N LEU A 196 17.09 -8.15 12.39
CA LEU A 196 17.83 -9.30 12.92
C LEU A 196 19.29 -9.30 12.44
N VAL A 197 19.52 -9.02 11.16
CA VAL A 197 20.87 -8.89 10.60
C VAL A 197 21.61 -7.73 11.27
N GLN A 198 20.98 -6.55 11.39
CA GLN A 198 21.58 -5.37 12.01
C GLN A 198 21.95 -5.61 13.47
N ASN A 199 21.03 -6.13 14.27
CA ASN A 199 21.25 -6.41 15.69
C ASN A 199 22.38 -7.41 15.91
N SER A 200 22.48 -8.42 15.03
CA SER A 200 23.55 -9.41 15.11
C SER A 200 24.92 -8.81 14.76
N LEU A 201 25.01 -7.97 13.73
CA LEU A 201 26.24 -7.25 13.39
C LEU A 201 26.69 -6.33 14.54
N LEU A 202 25.75 -5.59 15.14
CA LEU A 202 26.05 -4.74 16.29
C LEU A 202 26.53 -5.54 17.50
N ALA A 203 25.95 -6.72 17.76
CA ALA A 203 26.37 -7.61 18.85
C ALA A 203 27.78 -8.18 18.63
N ASP A 204 28.19 -8.39 17.39
CA ASP A 204 29.53 -8.86 17.01
C ASP A 204 30.57 -7.71 16.93
N GLY A 205 30.14 -6.45 17.10
CA GLY A 205 31.00 -5.27 17.06
C GLY A 205 31.18 -4.64 15.67
N GLU A 206 30.46 -5.12 14.66
CA GLU A 206 30.51 -4.66 13.27
C GLU A 206 29.66 -3.40 13.03
N GLN A 207 29.95 -2.33 13.79
CA GLN A 207 29.17 -1.08 13.79
C GLN A 207 29.12 -0.41 12.41
N ASN A 208 30.26 -0.33 11.72
CA ASN A 208 30.34 0.32 10.40
C ASN A 208 29.48 -0.39 9.34
N VAL A 209 29.45 -1.73 9.38
CA VAL A 209 28.62 -2.52 8.47
C VAL A 209 27.14 -2.36 8.81
N ALA A 210 26.80 -2.40 10.10
CA ALA A 210 25.43 -2.25 10.58
C ALA A 210 24.81 -0.87 10.34
N GLN A 211 25.63 0.19 10.35
CA GLN A 211 25.22 1.59 10.17
C GLN A 211 25.37 2.10 8.73
N GLY A 212 25.94 1.31 7.83
CA GLY A 212 26.10 1.65 6.42
C GLY A 212 24.85 1.37 5.58
N GLN A 213 25.02 0.68 4.45
CA GLN A 213 23.95 0.37 3.49
C GLN A 213 22.76 -0.37 4.13
N LEU A 214 22.99 -1.18 5.17
CA LEU A 214 21.92 -1.87 5.89
C LEU A 214 20.99 -0.90 6.63
N ALA A 215 21.54 0.11 7.31
CA ALA A 215 20.74 1.12 7.99
C ALA A 215 19.95 1.98 7.00
N ALA A 216 20.58 2.32 5.86
CA ALA A 216 19.90 3.02 4.76
C ALA A 216 18.70 2.20 4.23
N LEU A 217 18.89 0.90 3.98
CA LEU A 217 17.81 0.02 3.53
C LEU A 217 16.70 -0.13 4.57
N ILE A 218 17.05 -0.28 5.85
CA ILE A 218 16.07 -0.29 6.95
C ILE A 218 15.23 0.98 6.91
N ARG A 219 15.86 2.15 6.72
CA ARG A 219 15.14 3.43 6.61
C ARG A 219 14.25 3.48 5.39
N GLN A 220 14.72 3.02 4.23
CA GLN A 220 13.91 2.93 3.01
C GLN A 220 12.66 2.08 3.24
N VAL A 221 12.80 0.88 3.83
CA VAL A 221 11.64 0.02 4.14
C VAL A 221 10.67 0.67 5.13
N GLN A 222 11.18 1.39 6.14
CA GLN A 222 10.34 2.13 7.10
C GLN A 222 9.58 3.29 6.45
N VAL A 223 10.16 3.95 5.45
CA VAL A 223 9.57 5.11 4.77
C VAL A 223 8.58 4.68 3.69
N PHE A 224 8.99 3.79 2.80
CA PHE A 224 8.29 3.43 1.57
C PHE A 224 7.43 2.17 1.67
N GLY A 225 7.72 1.28 2.63
CA GLY A 225 7.01 0.00 2.78
C GLY A 225 6.97 -0.81 1.47
N PHE A 226 5.85 -1.49 1.20
CA PHE A 226 5.60 -2.23 -0.05
C PHE A 226 4.65 -1.51 -1.01
N HIS A 227 4.38 -0.23 -0.78
CA HIS A 227 3.48 0.59 -1.60
C HIS A 227 4.21 1.76 -2.28
N PHE A 228 5.45 2.05 -1.86
CA PHE A 228 6.29 3.14 -2.33
C PHE A 228 5.77 4.54 -1.97
N ALA A 229 4.83 5.09 -2.74
CA ALA A 229 4.07 6.27 -2.38
C ALA A 229 2.59 5.90 -2.20
N ALA A 230 1.95 6.49 -1.19
CA ALA A 230 0.51 6.34 -1.00
C ALA A 230 -0.22 6.94 -2.20
N LEU A 231 -1.29 6.30 -2.65
CA LEU A 231 -2.13 6.80 -3.73
C LEU A 231 -3.43 7.34 -3.16
N ASP A 232 -3.67 8.63 -3.34
CA ASP A 232 -4.94 9.24 -2.97
C ASP A 232 -5.96 9.01 -4.09
N VAL A 233 -7.19 8.69 -3.71
CA VAL A 233 -8.32 8.60 -4.65
C VAL A 233 -9.14 9.87 -4.57
N ARG A 234 -9.45 10.48 -5.72
CA ARG A 234 -10.24 11.71 -5.77
C ARG A 234 -11.39 11.60 -6.76
N GLN A 235 -12.57 12.07 -6.36
CA GLN A 235 -13.75 12.14 -7.22
C GLN A 235 -14.67 13.30 -6.82
N HIS A 236 -15.43 13.81 -7.79
CA HIS A 236 -16.39 14.90 -7.60
C HIS A 236 -17.63 14.46 -6.80
N SER A 237 -18.07 15.29 -5.85
CA SER A 237 -19.25 15.09 -4.98
C SER A 237 -20.49 14.58 -5.73
N GLU A 238 -20.93 15.29 -6.79
CA GLU A 238 -22.08 14.93 -7.63
C GLU A 238 -22.08 13.50 -8.18
N ARG A 239 -20.91 12.88 -8.40
CA ARG A 239 -20.83 11.49 -8.88
C ARG A 239 -21.32 10.51 -7.82
N HIS A 240 -21.04 10.77 -6.55
CA HIS A 240 -21.51 9.96 -5.43
C HIS A 240 -23.03 10.10 -5.27
N ALA A 241 -23.54 11.33 -5.27
CA ALA A 241 -24.97 11.61 -5.18
C ALA A 241 -25.76 10.93 -6.31
N SER A 242 -25.28 11.04 -7.55
CA SER A 242 -25.91 10.42 -8.72
C SER A 242 -25.88 8.89 -8.66
N ALA A 243 -24.75 8.31 -8.24
CA ALA A 243 -24.62 6.87 -8.08
C ALA A 243 -25.52 6.32 -6.98
N LEU A 244 -25.63 7.03 -5.85
CA LEU A 244 -26.53 6.68 -4.76
C LEU A 244 -27.99 6.78 -5.20
N ALA A 245 -28.37 7.85 -5.90
CA ALA A 245 -29.72 8.04 -6.43
C ALA A 245 -30.16 6.87 -7.31
N GLU A 246 -29.31 6.47 -8.28
CA GLU A 246 -29.59 5.34 -9.15
C GLU A 246 -29.66 4.02 -8.37
N LEU A 247 -28.74 3.81 -7.42
CA LEU A 247 -28.70 2.59 -6.63
C LEU A 247 -29.96 2.41 -5.77
N LEU A 248 -30.45 3.49 -5.14
CA LEU A 248 -31.67 3.47 -4.33
C LEU A 248 -32.92 3.18 -5.19
N GLN A 249 -32.98 3.71 -6.41
CA GLN A 249 -34.06 3.42 -7.37
C GLN A 249 -34.00 1.98 -7.87
N ALA A 250 -32.82 1.53 -8.30
CA ALA A 250 -32.63 0.17 -8.82
C ALA A 250 -32.90 -0.91 -7.75
N ALA A 251 -32.57 -0.62 -6.49
CA ALA A 251 -32.86 -1.51 -5.36
C ALA A 251 -34.33 -1.47 -4.89
N GLY A 252 -35.16 -0.59 -5.47
CA GLY A 252 -36.57 -0.42 -5.10
C GLY A 252 -36.77 0.21 -3.72
N LEU A 253 -35.74 0.88 -3.18
CA LEU A 253 -35.80 1.56 -1.89
C LEU A 253 -36.43 2.95 -1.99
N ARG A 254 -36.33 3.58 -3.16
CA ARG A 254 -36.94 4.88 -3.45
C ARG A 254 -37.43 4.95 -4.89
N ASN A 255 -38.45 5.78 -5.12
CA ASN A 255 -39.00 6.06 -6.46
C ASN A 255 -38.79 7.52 -6.89
N ASP A 256 -38.48 8.40 -5.94
CA ASP A 256 -38.16 9.80 -6.20
C ASP A 256 -36.64 9.99 -6.40
N ASP A 257 -36.28 11.14 -6.95
CA ASP A 257 -34.90 11.48 -7.28
C ASP A 257 -34.20 12.02 -6.02
N TYR A 258 -33.28 11.22 -5.47
CA TYR A 258 -32.50 11.56 -4.28
C TYR A 258 -31.75 12.89 -4.43
N CYS A 259 -31.26 13.22 -5.63
CA CYS A 259 -30.52 14.45 -5.89
C CYS A 259 -31.40 15.73 -5.82
N ARG A 260 -32.74 15.58 -5.75
CA ARG A 260 -33.69 16.70 -5.63
C ARG A 260 -34.15 16.95 -4.20
N LEU A 261 -33.75 16.11 -3.26
CA LEU A 261 -34.10 16.25 -1.85
C LEU A 261 -33.33 17.39 -1.22
N ASP A 262 -33.89 17.96 -0.16
CA ASP A 262 -33.13 18.91 0.65
C ASP A 262 -32.06 18.20 1.49
N GLU A 263 -31.11 18.98 2.01
CA GLU A 263 -29.97 18.43 2.75
C GLU A 263 -30.40 17.62 3.98
N LYS A 264 -31.46 18.06 4.67
CA LYS A 264 -31.94 17.40 5.88
C LYS A 264 -32.52 16.03 5.57
N GLU A 265 -33.26 15.92 4.46
CA GLU A 265 -33.79 14.66 3.97
C GLU A 265 -32.67 13.73 3.52
N ARG A 266 -31.67 14.23 2.78
CA ARG A 266 -30.49 13.46 2.34
C ARG A 266 -29.72 12.88 3.53
N VAL A 267 -29.41 13.70 4.53
CA VAL A 267 -28.73 13.28 5.77
C VAL A 267 -29.57 12.25 6.52
N SER A 268 -30.89 12.45 6.65
CA SER A 268 -31.75 11.48 7.32
C SER A 268 -31.77 10.11 6.63
N ILE A 269 -31.75 10.07 5.29
CA ILE A 269 -31.68 8.83 4.52
C ILE A 269 -30.33 8.15 4.73
N LEU A 270 -29.24 8.90 4.59
CA LEU A 270 -27.89 8.36 4.78
C LEU A 270 -27.67 7.86 6.20
N GLY A 271 -28.14 8.56 7.22
CA GLY A 271 -28.07 8.10 8.61
C GLY A 271 -28.77 6.76 8.82
N ASN A 272 -29.95 6.56 8.20
CA ASN A 272 -30.65 5.27 8.24
C ASN A 272 -29.88 4.17 7.50
N LEU A 273 -29.33 4.48 6.31
CA LEU A 273 -28.56 3.52 5.51
C LEU A 273 -27.25 3.13 6.20
N LEU A 274 -26.56 4.07 6.84
CA LEU A 274 -25.31 3.84 7.56
C LEU A 274 -25.52 3.05 8.85
N SER A 275 -26.66 3.25 9.51
CA SER A 275 -27.04 2.50 10.72
C SER A 275 -27.50 1.06 10.43
N ASP A 276 -27.97 0.77 9.22
CA ASP A 276 -28.38 -0.58 8.82
C ASP A 276 -27.13 -1.45 8.57
N PRO A 277 -26.91 -2.57 9.29
CA PRO A 277 -25.72 -3.40 9.08
C PRO A 277 -25.71 -4.12 7.71
N ARG A 278 -26.83 -4.15 6.99
CA ARG A 278 -26.93 -4.82 5.69
C ARG A 278 -26.34 -3.94 4.59
N VAL A 279 -25.69 -4.60 3.64
CA VAL A 279 -25.27 -4.01 2.36
C VAL A 279 -26.34 -4.26 1.29
N LEU A 280 -26.43 -3.37 0.31
CA LEU A 280 -27.38 -3.50 -0.79
C LEU A 280 -26.95 -4.63 -1.75
N PRO A 281 -27.85 -5.56 -2.09
CA PRO A 281 -27.54 -6.61 -3.06
C PRO A 281 -27.38 -5.99 -4.45
N ARG A 282 -26.14 -6.00 -4.97
CA ARG A 282 -25.81 -5.47 -6.30
C ARG A 282 -26.14 -6.46 -7.44
N GLN A 283 -26.29 -7.74 -7.13
CA GLN A 283 -26.44 -8.79 -8.14
C GLN A 283 -27.75 -8.64 -8.92
N GLY A 284 -27.65 -8.55 -10.25
CA GLY A 284 -28.81 -8.42 -11.13
C GLY A 284 -29.33 -6.99 -11.33
N LEU A 285 -28.76 -6.00 -10.64
CA LEU A 285 -29.09 -4.60 -10.87
C LEU A 285 -28.54 -4.13 -12.22
N ARG A 286 -29.38 -3.40 -12.98
CA ARG A 286 -28.98 -2.73 -14.21
C ARG A 286 -28.61 -1.29 -13.88
N LEU A 287 -27.32 -1.04 -13.71
CA LEU A 287 -26.76 0.27 -13.37
C LEU A 287 -26.09 0.92 -14.59
N SER A 288 -25.97 2.24 -14.61
CA SER A 288 -25.18 2.98 -15.59
C SER A 288 -23.68 2.68 -15.48
N GLU A 289 -22.91 3.03 -16.52
CA GLU A 289 -21.45 2.91 -16.49
C GLU A 289 -20.83 3.79 -15.40
N GLU A 290 -21.36 5.00 -15.20
CA GLU A 290 -20.91 5.94 -14.16
C GLU A 290 -21.11 5.38 -12.75
N THR A 291 -22.27 4.80 -12.45
CA THR A 291 -22.53 4.18 -11.14
C THR A 291 -21.68 2.94 -10.93
N ARG A 292 -21.48 2.11 -11.96
CA ARG A 292 -20.55 0.97 -11.87
C ARG A 292 -19.12 1.46 -11.61
N HIS A 293 -18.70 2.55 -12.23
CA HIS A 293 -17.38 3.13 -12.03
C HIS A 293 -17.17 3.51 -10.55
N VAL A 294 -18.10 4.25 -9.94
CA VAL A 294 -18.01 4.58 -8.50
C VAL A 294 -17.90 3.31 -7.64
N LEU A 295 -18.79 2.33 -7.85
CA LEU A 295 -18.78 1.08 -7.08
C LEU A 295 -17.46 0.31 -7.23
N GLN A 296 -16.96 0.17 -8.46
CA GLN A 296 -15.71 -0.51 -8.77
C GLN A 296 -14.51 0.20 -8.16
N THR A 297 -14.51 1.53 -8.09
CA THR A 297 -13.45 2.31 -7.43
C THR A 297 -13.37 1.94 -5.94
N PHE A 298 -14.49 1.89 -5.22
CA PHE A 298 -14.48 1.45 -3.81
C PHE A 298 -14.10 -0.02 -3.66
N ASP A 299 -14.56 -0.91 -4.55
CA ASP A 299 -14.14 -2.32 -4.52
C ASP A 299 -12.61 -2.46 -4.72
N ALA A 300 -12.02 -1.65 -5.62
CA ALA A 300 -10.58 -1.60 -5.84
C ALA A 300 -9.82 -1.02 -4.65
N ILE A 301 -10.35 0.01 -3.97
CA ILE A 301 -9.76 0.54 -2.74
C ILE A 301 -9.70 -0.54 -1.65
N ARG A 302 -10.79 -1.30 -1.46
CA ARG A 302 -10.80 -2.41 -0.50
C ARG A 302 -9.69 -3.41 -0.84
N LEU A 303 -9.67 -3.87 -2.09
CA LEU A 303 -8.71 -4.86 -2.55
C LEU A 303 -7.26 -4.40 -2.33
N ALA A 304 -6.95 -3.18 -2.75
CA ALA A 304 -5.63 -2.58 -2.57
C ALA A 304 -5.22 -2.51 -1.08
N ARG A 305 -6.12 -2.11 -0.18
CA ARG A 305 -5.80 -2.03 1.26
C ARG A 305 -5.65 -3.40 1.91
N GLU A 306 -6.33 -4.43 1.42
CA GLU A 306 -6.16 -5.82 1.87
C GLU A 306 -4.82 -6.41 1.41
N GLU A 307 -4.42 -6.16 0.16
CA GLU A 307 -3.22 -6.76 -0.45
C GLU A 307 -1.92 -5.99 -0.16
N LEU A 308 -1.99 -4.67 -0.20
CA LEU A 308 -0.82 -3.77 -0.13
C LEU A 308 -0.70 -3.11 1.25
N GLY A 309 -1.73 -3.25 2.08
CA GLY A 309 -1.84 -2.63 3.39
C GLY A 309 -2.54 -1.28 3.33
N LYS A 310 -2.96 -0.80 4.50
CA LYS A 310 -3.76 0.42 4.65
C LYS A 310 -3.05 1.69 4.18
N GLU A 311 -1.72 1.70 4.21
CA GLU A 311 -0.89 2.84 3.81
C GLU A 311 -0.80 3.03 2.28
N ALA A 312 -1.20 2.02 1.49
CA ALA A 312 -1.21 2.14 0.03
C ALA A 312 -2.26 3.14 -0.48
N ILE A 313 -3.37 3.28 0.24
CA ILE A 313 -4.42 4.27 -0.03
C ILE A 313 -4.78 4.94 1.30
N THR A 314 -4.27 6.15 1.49
CA THR A 314 -4.35 6.89 2.75
C THR A 314 -5.63 7.68 2.92
N CYS A 315 -6.24 8.14 1.83
CA CYS A 315 -7.49 8.89 1.91
C CYS A 315 -8.35 8.81 0.64
N TYR A 316 -9.61 9.24 0.77
CA TYR A 316 -10.52 9.52 -0.32
C TYR A 316 -10.89 11.00 -0.30
N ILE A 317 -10.57 11.72 -1.36
CA ILE A 317 -10.78 13.16 -1.51
C ILE A 317 -12.07 13.40 -2.29
N ILE A 318 -12.94 14.26 -1.76
CA ILE A 318 -14.20 14.65 -2.40
C ILE A 318 -14.04 16.06 -2.98
N SER A 319 -13.87 16.18 -4.30
CA SER A 319 -13.88 17.47 -4.99
C SER A 319 -15.28 18.11 -4.92
N MET A 320 -15.31 19.44 -4.94
CA MET A 320 -16.53 20.25 -4.88
C MET A 320 -17.47 19.84 -3.73
N THR A 321 -16.90 19.66 -2.53
CA THR A 321 -17.71 19.39 -1.33
C THR A 321 -18.46 20.66 -0.91
N CYS A 322 -19.77 20.55 -0.73
CA CYS A 322 -20.61 21.69 -0.33
C CYS A 322 -21.55 21.39 0.84
N SER A 323 -21.63 20.13 1.29
CA SER A 323 -22.63 19.70 2.28
C SER A 323 -22.16 18.52 3.16
N LEU A 324 -22.93 18.20 4.20
CA LEU A 324 -22.67 17.03 5.05
C LEU A 324 -23.02 15.74 4.30
N SER A 325 -24.07 15.75 3.48
CA SER A 325 -24.47 14.59 2.70
C SER A 325 -23.34 14.09 1.78
N ASP A 326 -22.52 14.98 1.21
CA ASP A 326 -21.37 14.59 0.38
C ASP A 326 -20.39 13.66 1.14
N LEU A 327 -20.10 13.95 2.41
CA LEU A 327 -19.26 13.10 3.26
C LEU A 327 -19.93 11.76 3.57
N LEU A 328 -21.21 11.80 3.92
CA LEU A 328 -22.00 10.62 4.28
C LEU A 328 -22.24 9.69 3.09
N GLU A 329 -22.29 10.21 1.87
CA GLU A 329 -22.37 9.41 0.64
C GLU A 329 -21.12 8.56 0.41
N VAL A 330 -19.94 9.16 0.55
CA VAL A 330 -18.68 8.42 0.47
C VAL A 330 -18.57 7.42 1.61
N GLN A 331 -19.01 7.78 2.82
CA GLN A 331 -19.08 6.85 3.93
C GLN A 331 -20.02 5.67 3.63
N PHE A 332 -21.15 5.92 2.97
CA PHE A 332 -22.07 4.88 2.51
C PHE A 332 -21.36 3.93 1.54
N PHE A 333 -20.66 4.45 0.53
CA PHE A 333 -19.92 3.58 -0.40
C PHE A 333 -18.78 2.82 0.28
N CYS A 334 -18.09 3.41 1.26
CA CYS A 334 -17.10 2.70 2.07
C CYS A 334 -17.74 1.51 2.81
N LYS A 335 -18.89 1.73 3.47
CA LYS A 335 -19.65 0.68 4.13
C LYS A 335 -20.07 -0.42 3.14
N GLU A 336 -20.66 -0.03 2.00
CA GLU A 336 -21.12 -0.96 0.98
C GLU A 336 -19.98 -1.81 0.38
N ALA A 337 -18.78 -1.24 0.31
CA ALA A 337 -17.58 -1.96 -0.13
C ALA A 337 -16.89 -2.72 1.01
N GLY A 338 -17.32 -2.60 2.27
CA GLY A 338 -16.68 -3.25 3.42
C GLY A 338 -15.36 -2.59 3.88
N ILE A 339 -15.15 -1.32 3.56
CA ILE A 339 -13.94 -0.57 3.90
C ILE A 339 -14.11 0.06 5.29
N ALA A 340 -13.25 -0.34 6.23
CA ALA A 340 -13.18 0.27 7.55
C ALA A 340 -12.11 1.39 7.58
N ALA A 341 -12.43 2.51 8.24
CA ALA A 341 -11.49 3.59 8.57
C ALA A 341 -10.66 4.06 7.36
N LEU A 342 -11.33 4.44 6.27
CA LEU A 342 -10.73 5.22 5.19
C LEU A 342 -10.95 6.71 5.52
N PRO A 343 -9.89 7.51 5.70
CA PRO A 343 -10.03 8.96 5.86
C PRO A 343 -10.75 9.58 4.66
N ILE A 344 -11.87 10.25 4.92
CA ILE A 344 -12.64 11.01 3.93
C ILE A 344 -12.23 12.48 4.07
N VAL A 345 -11.76 13.08 2.98
CA VAL A 345 -11.18 14.42 2.96
C VAL A 345 -12.05 15.31 2.08
N PRO A 346 -12.83 16.25 2.65
CA PRO A 346 -13.57 17.20 1.85
C PRO A 346 -12.63 18.24 1.23
N LEU A 347 -12.76 18.47 -0.07
CA LEU A 347 -12.10 19.56 -0.78
C LEU A 347 -13.12 20.67 -1.05
N PHE A 348 -12.96 21.79 -0.34
CA PHE A 348 -13.79 23.00 -0.51
C PHE A 348 -13.12 23.94 -1.51
N GLU A 349 -13.75 24.13 -2.67
CA GLU A 349 -13.10 24.80 -3.81
C GLU A 349 -13.65 26.19 -4.10
N THR A 350 -14.93 26.43 -3.83
CA THR A 350 -15.53 27.75 -4.06
C THR A 350 -15.40 28.65 -2.83
N ILE A 351 -15.56 29.96 -3.04
CA ILE A 351 -15.55 30.94 -1.94
C ILE A 351 -16.68 30.66 -0.94
N ASP A 352 -17.86 30.27 -1.42
CA ASP A 352 -19.00 30.01 -0.55
C ASP A 352 -18.85 28.68 0.21
N ASP A 353 -18.21 27.68 -0.39
CA ASP A 353 -17.83 26.44 0.30
C ASP A 353 -16.80 26.72 1.41
N LEU A 354 -15.77 27.53 1.12
CA LEU A 354 -14.77 27.94 2.11
C LEU A 354 -15.36 28.77 3.24
N ARG A 355 -16.43 29.53 3.00
CA ARG A 355 -17.15 30.26 4.06
C ARG A 355 -17.98 29.31 4.94
N SER A 356 -18.49 28.23 4.36
CA SER A 356 -19.39 27.28 5.02
C SER A 356 -18.66 26.06 5.60
N CYS A 357 -17.36 25.90 5.33
CA CYS A 357 -16.61 24.68 5.64
C CYS A 357 -16.57 24.37 7.14
N THR A 358 -16.51 25.38 8.00
CA THR A 358 -16.50 25.19 9.46
C THR A 358 -17.81 24.58 9.94
N ASP A 359 -18.94 25.06 9.40
CA ASP A 359 -20.28 24.60 9.78
C ASP A 359 -20.53 23.18 9.27
N ILE A 360 -20.04 22.86 8.06
CA ILE A 360 -20.07 21.51 7.48
C ILE A 360 -19.25 20.54 8.33
N LEU A 361 -18.01 20.90 8.69
CA LEU A 361 -17.15 20.05 9.51
C LEU A 361 -17.69 19.88 10.95
N GLU A 362 -18.24 20.93 11.56
CA GLU A 362 -18.88 20.83 12.87
C GLU A 362 -20.10 19.90 12.82
N SER A 363 -20.91 20.01 11.76
CA SER A 363 -22.03 19.10 11.52
C SER A 363 -21.54 17.66 11.34
N ALA A 364 -20.44 17.44 10.62
CA ALA A 364 -19.86 16.12 10.44
C ALA A 364 -19.31 15.52 11.75
N PHE A 365 -18.64 16.32 12.59
CA PHE A 365 -18.09 15.84 13.86
C PHE A 365 -19.15 15.61 14.94
N THR A 366 -20.31 16.26 14.83
CA THR A 366 -21.42 16.11 15.78
C THR A 366 -22.49 15.11 15.32
N HIS A 367 -22.45 14.69 14.06
CA HIS A 367 -23.34 13.66 13.53
C HIS A 367 -23.00 12.31 14.20
N PRO A 368 -24.02 11.60 14.75
CA PRO A 368 -23.83 10.29 15.38
C PRO A 368 -23.48 9.21 14.36
#